data_AF-A0A1H8JCE7-F1
#
_entry.id   AF-A0A1H8JCE7-F1
#
_cell.length_a   1.000
_cell.length_b   1.000
_cell.length_c   1.000
_cell.angle_alpha   90.00
_cell.angle_beta   90.00
_cell.angle_gamma   90.00
#
_symmetry.space_group_name_H-M   'P 1'
#
loop_
_entity.id
_entity.type
_entity.pdbx_description
1 polymer ?
#
loop_
_entity_poly.entity_id
_entity_poly.type
_entity_poly.pdbx_seq_one_letter_code
_entity_poly.pdbx_strand_id
1 'polypeptide(L)'
;MNASRFPDALDVLLPLLTRHHLIQHSNFDKQAMSAACRSCGIDIPDLRWSDSVQIARRAWPEWKGNGGHGLANLKRTLNLQFHHHDAGEDARAAAMVVLHAEHHLRLPFEKLIKPVGRKSYAAPIAMDGDPKGALAGSVVVFTGALGMSRNEAAEFAAQVGMSVKPGVTKQTTHLVVGDQDLKVLAGHTKSSKHRKAEDMQSAGHWGWSVRHV
;
A
#
# COMPACT_ATOMS: atom_id res chain seq x y z
N MET A 1 -35.97 -20.62 12.53
CA MET A 1 -35.27 -21.53 11.60
C MET A 1 -33.92 -21.88 12.22
N ASN A 2 -33.58 -23.16 12.35
CA ASN A 2 -32.24 -23.57 12.78
C ASN A 2 -31.27 -23.31 11.61
N ALA A 3 -30.22 -22.53 11.84
CA ALA A 3 -29.18 -22.31 10.85
C ALA A 3 -28.34 -23.59 10.69
N SER A 4 -28.02 -23.95 9.44
CA SER A 4 -27.10 -25.05 9.14
C SER A 4 -25.74 -24.82 9.78
N ARG A 5 -25.04 -25.89 10.15
CA ARG A 5 -23.65 -25.78 10.58
C ARG A 5 -22.78 -25.40 9.37
N PHE A 6 -21.62 -24.83 9.65
CA PHE A 6 -20.70 -24.37 8.62
C PHE A 6 -20.34 -25.46 7.57
N PRO A 7 -20.00 -26.72 7.95
CA PRO A 7 -19.70 -27.76 6.98
C PRO A 7 -20.86 -28.03 6.01
N ASP A 8 -22.08 -28.18 6.54
CA ASP A 8 -23.27 -28.46 5.74
C ASP A 8 -23.58 -27.32 4.77
N ALA A 9 -23.42 -26.07 5.23
CA ALA A 9 -23.61 -24.90 4.38
C ALA A 9 -22.52 -24.78 3.32
N LEU A 10 -21.27 -25.06 3.67
CA LEU A 10 -20.14 -25.01 2.75
C LEU A 10 -20.31 -26.05 1.64
N ASP A 11 -20.70 -27.28 1.96
CA ASP A 11 -20.91 -28.34 0.96
C ASP A 11 -21.96 -27.96 -0.08
N VAL A 12 -23.05 -27.32 0.34
CA VAL A 12 -24.10 -26.83 -0.57
C VAL A 12 -23.59 -25.67 -1.44
N LEU A 13 -22.78 -24.77 -0.88
CA LEU A 13 -22.32 -23.56 -1.58
C LEU A 13 -21.09 -23.80 -2.46
N LEU A 14 -20.27 -24.81 -2.16
CA LEU A 14 -18.96 -25.01 -2.78
C LEU A 14 -19.02 -25.13 -4.32
N PRO A 15 -20.00 -25.84 -4.93
CA PRO A 15 -20.13 -25.88 -6.39
C PRO A 15 -20.35 -24.51 -7.02
N LEU A 16 -21.08 -23.62 -6.33
CA LEU A 16 -21.30 -22.24 -6.78
C LEU A 16 -20.03 -21.39 -6.58
N LEU A 17 -19.41 -21.48 -5.41
CA LEU A 17 -18.23 -20.69 -5.06
C LEU A 17 -17.02 -21.02 -5.93
N THR A 18 -16.81 -22.28 -6.28
CA THR A 18 -15.70 -22.73 -7.14
C THR A 18 -15.88 -22.30 -8.60
N ARG A 19 -17.13 -22.31 -9.10
CA ARG A 19 -17.45 -21.89 -10.46
C ARG A 19 -17.21 -20.41 -10.71
N HIS A 20 -17.46 -19.56 -9.71
CA HIS A 20 -17.40 -18.11 -9.86
C HIS A 20 -16.12 -17.50 -9.29
N HIS A 21 -15.83 -16.27 -9.68
CA HIS A 21 -14.78 -15.46 -9.07
C HIS A 21 -15.41 -14.64 -7.96
N LEU A 22 -14.86 -14.74 -6.75
CA LEU A 22 -15.44 -14.14 -5.56
C LEU A 22 -14.85 -12.75 -5.33
N ILE A 23 -15.74 -11.78 -5.13
CA ILE A 23 -15.37 -10.43 -4.72
C ILE A 23 -15.67 -10.27 -3.24
N GLN A 24 -14.65 -9.94 -2.47
CA GLN A 24 -14.75 -9.52 -1.08
C GLN A 24 -14.50 -8.02 -0.96
N HIS A 25 -14.89 -7.44 0.18
CA HIS A 25 -14.55 -6.07 0.51
C HIS A 25 -13.67 -6.06 1.76
N SER A 26 -12.36 -5.84 1.57
CA SER A 26 -11.29 -6.18 2.52
C SER A 26 -10.97 -7.68 2.55
N ASN A 27 -9.99 -8.07 3.37
CA ASN A 27 -9.53 -9.46 3.45
C ASN A 27 -10.29 -10.31 4.49
N PHE A 28 -11.35 -9.76 5.09
CA PHE A 28 -12.07 -10.40 6.19
C PHE A 28 -12.73 -11.71 5.76
N ASP A 29 -13.51 -11.72 4.66
CA ASP A 29 -14.29 -12.89 4.24
C ASP A 29 -13.43 -14.12 3.95
N LYS A 30 -12.34 -13.92 3.20
CA LYS A 30 -11.37 -14.99 2.92
C LYS A 30 -10.74 -15.54 4.21
N GLN A 31 -10.41 -14.66 5.16
CA GLN A 31 -9.84 -15.07 6.45
C GLN A 31 -10.86 -15.81 7.31
N ALA A 32 -12.10 -15.32 7.39
CA ALA A 32 -13.19 -15.95 8.13
C ALA A 32 -13.49 -17.35 7.56
N MET A 33 -13.61 -17.49 6.24
CA MET A 33 -13.79 -18.77 5.55
C MET A 33 -12.63 -19.74 5.87
N SER A 34 -11.39 -19.27 5.77
CA SER A 34 -10.20 -20.08 6.07
C SER A 34 -10.17 -20.53 7.53
N ALA A 35 -10.52 -19.64 8.46
CA ALA A 35 -10.56 -19.93 9.88
C ALA A 35 -11.66 -20.94 10.23
N ALA A 36 -12.85 -20.79 9.63
CA ALA A 36 -13.95 -21.73 9.79
C ALA A 36 -13.61 -23.12 9.27
N CYS A 37 -12.98 -23.23 8.09
CA CYS A 37 -12.49 -24.50 7.56
C CYS A 37 -11.51 -25.18 8.54
N ARG A 38 -10.52 -24.43 9.04
CA ARG A 38 -9.55 -24.94 10.03
C ARG A 38 -10.23 -25.40 11.33
N SER A 39 -11.19 -24.63 11.83
CA SER A 39 -11.92 -24.96 13.05
C SER A 39 -12.79 -26.21 12.90
N CYS A 40 -13.22 -26.53 11.68
CA CYS A 40 -14.01 -27.72 11.37
C CYS A 40 -13.16 -28.90 10.85
N GLY A 41 -11.83 -28.76 10.73
CA GLY A 41 -10.97 -29.80 10.16
C GLY A 41 -11.18 -30.05 8.67
N ILE A 42 -11.67 -29.05 7.93
CA ILE A 42 -11.93 -29.11 6.49
C ILE A 42 -10.74 -28.49 5.75
N ASP A 43 -10.30 -29.12 4.67
CA ASP A 43 -9.31 -28.55 3.76
C ASP A 43 -9.82 -27.24 3.16
N ILE A 44 -8.98 -26.21 3.18
CA ILE A 44 -9.38 -24.89 2.67
C ILE A 44 -9.57 -25.02 1.14
N PRO A 45 -10.77 -24.75 0.61
CA PRO A 45 -11.02 -24.88 -0.83
C PRO A 45 -10.22 -23.84 -1.61
N ASP A 46 -9.73 -24.24 -2.78
CA ASP A 46 -9.07 -23.31 -3.72
C ASP A 46 -10.11 -22.43 -4.41
N LEU A 47 -10.44 -21.33 -3.75
CA LEU A 47 -11.39 -20.33 -4.23
C LEU A 47 -10.65 -19.14 -4.83
N ARG A 48 -11.18 -18.61 -5.94
CA ARG A 48 -10.62 -17.45 -6.62
C ARG A 48 -11.19 -16.17 -6.02
N TRP A 49 -10.35 -15.38 -5.36
CA TRP A 49 -10.76 -14.15 -4.69
C TRP A 49 -10.16 -12.90 -5.34
N SER A 50 -10.87 -11.79 -5.27
CA SER A 50 -10.31 -10.44 -5.44
C SER A 50 -10.94 -9.45 -4.46
N ASP A 51 -10.17 -8.42 -4.13
CA ASP A 51 -10.55 -7.42 -3.13
C ASP A 51 -10.99 -6.13 -3.82
N SER A 52 -12.28 -5.81 -3.68
CA SER A 52 -12.89 -4.59 -4.21
C SER A 52 -12.26 -3.31 -3.63
N VAL A 53 -11.59 -3.36 -2.47
CA VAL A 53 -10.82 -2.22 -1.94
C VAL A 53 -9.62 -1.90 -2.83
N GLN A 54 -8.92 -2.91 -3.36
CA GLN A 54 -7.79 -2.66 -4.29
C GLN A 54 -8.29 -2.09 -5.62
N ILE A 55 -9.42 -2.60 -6.11
CA ILE A 55 -10.08 -2.09 -7.32
C ILE A 55 -10.51 -0.64 -7.11
N ALA A 56 -11.15 -0.32 -5.99
CA ALA A 56 -11.58 1.03 -5.63
C ALA A 56 -10.40 2.00 -5.48
N ARG A 57 -9.28 1.56 -4.90
CA ARG A 57 -8.05 2.37 -4.81
C ARG A 57 -7.45 2.71 -6.16
N ARG A 58 -7.60 1.82 -7.13
CA ARG A 58 -7.14 2.03 -8.51
C ARG A 58 -8.08 2.95 -9.29
N ALA A 59 -9.40 2.79 -9.09
CA ALA A 59 -10.41 3.61 -9.75
C ALA A 59 -10.47 5.04 -9.19
N TRP A 60 -10.35 5.20 -7.88
CA TRP A 60 -10.48 6.49 -7.18
C TRP A 60 -9.32 6.70 -6.19
N PRO A 61 -8.07 6.88 -6.67
CA PRO A 61 -6.92 7.10 -5.80
C PRO A 61 -7.06 8.33 -4.89
N GLU A 62 -7.83 9.33 -5.29
CA GLU A 62 -8.08 10.59 -4.59
C GLU A 62 -8.86 10.43 -3.27
N TRP A 63 -9.53 9.30 -3.03
CA TRP A 63 -10.23 9.05 -1.77
C TRP A 63 -9.30 8.59 -0.64
N LYS A 64 -8.02 8.34 -0.95
CA LYS A 64 -7.00 8.00 0.04
C LYS A 64 -6.75 9.21 0.96
N GLY A 65 -7.16 9.08 2.23
CA GLY A 65 -7.07 10.17 3.22
C GLY A 65 -8.33 11.04 3.32
N ASN A 66 -9.32 10.84 2.43
CA ASN A 66 -10.59 11.55 2.43
C ASN A 66 -11.77 10.59 2.70
N GLY A 67 -11.74 9.92 3.86
CA GLY A 67 -12.71 8.88 4.23
C GLY A 67 -12.33 7.45 3.77
N GLY A 68 -11.33 7.31 2.91
CA GLY A 68 -10.75 6.02 2.52
C GLY A 68 -11.66 5.18 1.61
N HIS A 69 -11.33 3.90 1.43
CA HIS A 69 -12.05 2.98 0.54
C HIS A 69 -12.85 1.94 1.32
N GLY A 70 -13.25 2.28 2.55
CA GLY A 70 -14.16 1.46 3.32
C GLY A 70 -15.58 1.56 2.78
N LEU A 71 -16.37 0.49 2.98
CA LEU A 71 -17.68 0.35 2.38
C LEU A 71 -18.62 1.51 2.73
N ALA A 72 -18.56 2.05 3.95
CA ALA A 72 -19.37 3.20 4.36
C ALA A 72 -19.10 4.45 3.52
N ASN A 73 -17.83 4.74 3.19
CA ASN A 73 -17.49 5.87 2.31
C ASN A 73 -17.96 5.60 0.89
N LEU A 74 -17.73 4.40 0.37
CA LEU A 74 -18.12 4.00 -0.99
C LEU A 74 -19.64 4.02 -1.18
N LYS A 75 -20.41 3.55 -0.19
CA LYS A 75 -21.87 3.61 -0.21
C LYS A 75 -22.38 5.05 -0.33
N ARG A 76 -21.78 5.97 0.42
CA ARG A 76 -22.11 7.40 0.36
C ARG A 76 -21.68 8.04 -0.96
N THR A 77 -20.45 7.82 -1.42
CA THR A 77 -19.92 8.50 -2.62
C THR A 77 -20.50 7.96 -3.92
N LEU A 78 -20.84 6.68 -3.96
CA LEU A 78 -21.50 6.04 -5.11
C LEU A 78 -23.04 6.09 -5.02
N ASN A 79 -23.59 6.81 -4.03
CA ASN A 79 -25.03 6.97 -3.80
C ASN A 79 -25.81 5.64 -3.81
N LEU A 80 -25.26 4.62 -3.15
CA LEU A 80 -25.87 3.30 -3.10
C LEU A 80 -26.91 3.27 -1.98
N GLN A 81 -28.19 3.19 -2.36
CA GLN A 81 -29.30 3.07 -1.40
C GLN A 81 -29.46 1.62 -0.95
N PHE A 82 -29.46 1.41 0.37
CA PHE A 82 -29.55 0.09 0.98
C PHE A 82 -30.42 0.12 2.24
N HIS A 83 -31.08 -1.01 2.52
CA HIS A 83 -31.73 -1.23 3.82
C HIS A 83 -30.65 -1.60 4.87
N HIS A 84 -30.80 -1.11 6.11
CA HIS A 84 -29.75 -1.27 7.14
C HIS A 84 -29.50 -2.74 7.53
N HIS A 85 -28.21 -3.11 7.53
CA HIS A 85 -27.55 -4.30 8.11
C HIS A 85 -27.88 -5.70 7.55
N ASP A 86 -27.73 -5.91 6.23
CA ASP A 86 -27.70 -7.25 5.63
C ASP A 86 -26.35 -7.53 4.96
N ALA A 87 -25.76 -8.71 5.21
CA ALA A 87 -24.57 -9.19 4.52
C ALA A 87 -24.76 -9.25 3.00
N GLY A 88 -26.01 -9.47 2.54
CA GLY A 88 -26.38 -9.38 1.13
C GLY A 88 -26.20 -7.97 0.56
N GLU A 89 -26.51 -6.93 1.34
CA GLU A 89 -26.34 -5.53 0.91
C GLU A 89 -24.87 -5.12 0.89
N ASP A 90 -24.05 -5.68 1.79
CA ASP A 90 -22.59 -5.49 1.75
C ASP A 90 -21.96 -6.19 0.53
N ALA A 91 -22.40 -7.42 0.22
CA ALA A 91 -21.99 -8.12 -1.00
C ALA A 91 -22.42 -7.36 -2.26
N ARG A 92 -23.65 -6.83 -2.28
CA ARG A 92 -24.16 -5.99 -3.37
C ARG A 92 -23.34 -4.71 -3.51
N ALA A 93 -23.01 -4.03 -2.41
CA ALA A 93 -22.18 -2.84 -2.45
C ALA A 93 -20.78 -3.14 -3.00
N ALA A 94 -20.15 -4.25 -2.60
CA ALA A 94 -18.86 -4.68 -3.13
C ALA A 94 -18.93 -4.94 -4.65
N ALA A 95 -20.01 -5.56 -5.15
CA ALA A 95 -20.24 -5.75 -6.57
C ALA A 95 -20.44 -4.43 -7.32
N MET A 96 -21.25 -3.51 -6.77
CA MET A 96 -21.49 -2.20 -7.36
C MET A 96 -20.21 -1.37 -7.49
N VAL A 97 -19.30 -1.46 -6.51
CA VAL A 97 -17.96 -0.83 -6.56
C VAL A 97 -17.17 -1.32 -7.76
N VAL A 98 -17.19 -2.63 -8.04
CA VAL A 98 -16.50 -3.21 -9.21
C VAL A 98 -17.11 -2.72 -10.51
N LEU A 99 -18.44 -2.75 -10.64
CA LEU A 99 -19.14 -2.28 -11.84
C LEU A 99 -18.88 -0.80 -12.13
N HIS A 100 -18.88 0.03 -11.08
CA HIS A 100 -18.55 1.46 -11.20
C HIS A 100 -17.08 1.65 -11.61
N ALA A 101 -16.17 0.84 -11.08
CA ALA A 101 -14.76 0.90 -11.45
C ALA A 101 -14.53 0.48 -12.91
N GLU A 102 -15.22 -0.56 -13.41
CA GLU A 102 -15.17 -0.96 -14.82
C GLU A 102 -15.60 0.18 -15.74
N HIS A 103 -16.73 0.81 -15.41
CA HIS A 103 -17.26 1.93 -16.17
C HIS A 103 -16.33 3.16 -16.13
N HIS A 104 -15.86 3.52 -14.93
CA HIS A 104 -15.02 4.69 -14.72
C HIS A 104 -13.65 4.56 -15.41
N LEU A 105 -13.00 3.41 -15.27
CA LEU A 105 -11.69 3.16 -15.86
C LEU A 105 -11.74 2.71 -17.32
N ARG A 106 -12.94 2.38 -17.83
CA ARG A 106 -13.14 1.74 -19.15
C ARG A 106 -12.27 0.50 -19.34
N LEU A 107 -12.18 -0.31 -18.29
CA LEU A 107 -11.43 -1.56 -18.28
C LEU A 107 -12.38 -2.72 -17.99
N PRO A 108 -12.27 -3.84 -18.71
CA PRO A 108 -13.05 -5.02 -18.39
C PRO A 108 -12.58 -5.65 -17.07
N PHE A 109 -13.49 -6.34 -16.39
CA PHE A 109 -13.30 -6.98 -15.09
C PHE A 109 -11.98 -7.75 -14.96
N GLU A 110 -11.60 -8.53 -15.97
CA GLU A 110 -10.39 -9.37 -15.96
C GLU A 110 -9.10 -8.55 -15.86
N LYS A 111 -9.14 -7.28 -16.27
CA LYS A 111 -8.01 -6.34 -16.14
C LYS A 111 -8.01 -5.61 -14.80
N LEU A 112 -9.16 -5.51 -14.13
CA LEU A 112 -9.28 -4.91 -12.81
C LEU A 112 -8.79 -5.86 -11.70
N ILE A 113 -9.11 -7.15 -11.80
CA ILE A 113 -8.73 -8.14 -10.79
C ILE A 113 -7.27 -8.59 -10.88
N LYS A 114 -6.58 -8.29 -11.99
CA LYS A 114 -5.14 -8.57 -12.10
C LYS A 114 -4.38 -7.66 -11.12
N PRO A 115 -3.55 -8.24 -10.23
CA PRO A 115 -2.72 -7.43 -9.35
C PRO A 115 -1.84 -6.52 -10.21
N VAL A 116 -1.94 -5.22 -9.99
CA VAL A 116 -1.01 -4.26 -10.59
C VAL A 116 0.37 -4.65 -10.06
N GLY A 117 1.28 -5.00 -10.97
CA GLY A 117 2.63 -5.46 -10.60
C GLY A 117 3.20 -4.53 -9.52
N ARG A 118 3.58 -5.10 -8.37
CA ARG A 118 4.19 -4.31 -7.31
C ARG A 118 5.38 -3.59 -7.93
N LYS A 119 5.42 -2.26 -7.82
CA LYS A 119 6.66 -1.51 -8.12
C LYS A 119 7.72 -2.10 -7.19
N SER A 120 8.63 -2.87 -7.75
CA SER A 120 9.80 -3.38 -7.05
C SER A 120 10.69 -2.16 -6.80
N TYR A 121 10.70 -1.68 -5.57
CA TYR A 121 11.74 -0.75 -5.16
C TYR A 121 12.97 -1.58 -4.83
N ALA A 122 14.13 -1.19 -5.35
CA ALA A 122 15.39 -1.78 -4.95
C ALA A 122 15.50 -1.81 -3.42
N ALA A 123 16.13 -2.85 -2.88
CA ALA A 123 16.28 -3.02 -1.45
C ALA A 123 16.86 -1.73 -0.81
N PRO A 124 16.40 -1.35 0.40
CA PRO A 124 16.91 -0.16 1.07
C PRO A 124 18.41 -0.31 1.33
N ILE A 125 19.21 0.66 0.90
CA ILE A 125 20.66 0.66 1.11
C ILE A 125 21.00 1.25 2.48
N ALA A 126 21.82 0.53 3.24
CA ALA A 126 22.38 0.96 4.51
C ALA A 126 23.86 0.55 4.54
N MET A 127 24.72 1.45 4.99
CA MET A 127 26.17 1.23 5.05
C MET A 127 26.72 2.03 6.23
N ASP A 128 27.54 1.40 7.07
CA ASP A 128 28.18 2.12 8.17
C ASP A 128 29.40 2.89 7.66
N GLY A 129 29.61 4.09 8.21
CA GLY A 129 30.73 4.95 7.81
C GLY A 129 32.04 4.55 8.47
N ASP A 130 33.16 4.88 7.82
CA ASP A 130 34.49 4.70 8.40
C ASP A 130 34.62 5.54 9.70
N PRO A 131 34.87 4.92 10.86
CA PRO A 131 35.07 5.63 12.12
C PRO A 131 36.24 6.64 12.10
N LYS A 132 37.18 6.49 11.16
CA LYS A 132 38.33 7.39 10.97
C LYS A 132 38.07 8.47 9.91
N GLY A 133 36.91 8.44 9.26
CA GLY A 133 36.53 9.41 8.24
C GLY A 133 36.30 10.81 8.82
N ALA A 134 36.54 11.85 8.00
CA ALA A 134 36.39 13.25 8.41
C ALA A 134 34.97 13.62 8.87
N LEU A 135 33.96 12.85 8.45
CA LEU A 135 32.55 13.03 8.81
C LEU A 135 32.02 11.91 9.71
N ALA A 136 32.91 11.18 10.40
CA ALA A 136 32.54 10.16 11.37
C ALA A 136 31.48 10.65 12.37
N GLY A 137 30.48 9.82 12.64
CA GLY A 137 29.32 10.15 13.48
C GLY A 137 28.18 10.87 12.75
N SER A 138 28.40 11.30 11.50
CA SER A 138 27.30 11.83 10.67
C SER A 138 26.45 10.70 10.08
N VAL A 139 25.16 10.99 9.88
CA VAL A 139 24.20 10.06 9.26
C VAL A 139 23.60 10.72 8.03
N VAL A 140 23.72 10.06 6.86
CA VAL A 140 23.21 10.56 5.59
C VAL A 140 22.06 9.71 5.07
N VAL A 141 21.07 10.36 4.45
CA VAL A 141 19.97 9.72 3.73
C VAL A 141 19.90 10.29 2.33
N PHE A 142 19.67 9.45 1.32
CA PHE A 142 19.56 9.91 -0.07
C PHE A 142 18.11 9.89 -0.55
N THR A 143 17.67 10.92 -1.26
CA THR A 143 16.34 11.02 -1.91
C THR A 143 16.45 11.62 -3.32
N GLY A 144 15.43 11.44 -4.17
CA GLY A 144 15.47 11.85 -5.58
C GLY A 144 16.27 10.91 -6.49
N ALA A 145 16.33 11.21 -7.79
CA ALA A 145 17.20 10.54 -8.75
C ALA A 145 18.61 11.13 -8.62
N LEU A 146 19.61 10.32 -8.31
CA LEU A 146 21.01 10.78 -8.26
C LEU A 146 21.64 10.60 -9.65
N GLY A 147 22.65 11.41 -9.98
CA GLY A 147 23.47 11.21 -11.18
C GLY A 147 24.35 9.95 -11.16
N MET A 148 24.36 9.20 -10.05
CA MET A 148 25.07 7.94 -9.86
C MET A 148 24.18 6.90 -9.18
N SER A 149 24.61 5.65 -9.13
CA SER A 149 23.86 4.62 -8.42
C SER A 149 23.79 4.90 -6.91
N ARG A 150 22.77 4.36 -6.25
CA ARG A 150 22.63 4.50 -4.81
C ARG A 150 23.71 3.77 -4.02
N ASN A 151 24.30 2.71 -4.58
CA ASN A 151 25.42 2.01 -3.96
C ASN A 151 26.68 2.87 -4.03
N GLU A 152 27.01 3.43 -5.20
CA GLU A 152 28.16 4.34 -5.34
C GLU A 152 28.04 5.54 -4.39
N ALA A 153 26.86 6.17 -4.33
CA ALA A 153 26.62 7.27 -3.41
C ALA A 153 26.79 6.84 -1.92
N ALA A 154 26.38 5.62 -1.58
CA ALA A 154 26.54 5.09 -0.23
C ALA A 154 28.01 4.78 0.10
N GLU A 155 28.76 4.21 -0.86
CA GLU A 155 30.18 3.92 -0.73
C GLU A 155 30.99 5.20 -0.53
N PHE A 156 30.76 6.24 -1.32
CA PHE A 156 31.43 7.53 -1.15
C PHE A 156 31.14 8.16 0.21
N ALA A 157 29.88 8.14 0.63
CA ALA A 157 29.49 8.67 1.95
C ALA A 157 30.13 7.88 3.09
N ALA A 158 30.14 6.56 3.01
CA ALA A 158 30.74 5.70 4.03
C ALA A 158 32.26 5.90 4.10
N GLN A 159 32.93 6.06 2.96
CA GLN A 159 34.37 6.29 2.89
C GLN A 159 34.80 7.59 3.57
N VAL A 160 33.97 8.64 3.52
CA VAL A 160 34.23 9.89 4.24
C VAL A 160 33.77 9.86 5.71
N GLY A 161 33.18 8.76 6.17
CA GLY A 161 32.79 8.51 7.56
C GLY A 161 31.29 8.63 7.87
N MET A 162 30.45 8.89 6.88
CA MET A 162 29.00 9.02 7.10
C MET A 162 28.30 7.67 7.11
N SER A 163 27.44 7.44 8.10
CA SER A 163 26.57 6.27 8.12
C SER A 163 25.35 6.50 7.23
N VAL A 164 25.20 5.66 6.20
CA VAL A 164 24.09 5.72 5.25
C VAL A 164 22.90 4.95 5.82
N LYS A 165 21.74 5.60 5.90
CA LYS A 165 20.50 4.98 6.39
C LYS A 165 19.38 5.09 5.34
N PRO A 166 18.41 4.15 5.33
CA PRO A 166 17.39 4.08 4.27
C PRO A 166 16.27 5.13 4.40
N GLY A 167 16.18 5.81 5.54
CA GLY A 167 15.15 6.79 5.82
C GLY A 167 15.56 7.82 6.87
N VAL A 168 14.89 8.97 6.83
CA VAL A 168 15.13 10.08 7.76
C VAL A 168 14.65 9.70 9.17
N THR A 169 15.55 9.83 10.14
CA THR A 169 15.32 9.61 11.58
C THR A 169 15.83 10.82 12.37
N LYS A 170 15.61 10.81 13.69
CA LYS A 170 16.17 11.83 14.60
C LYS A 170 17.71 11.87 14.61
N GLN A 171 18.38 10.82 14.12
CA GLN A 171 19.84 10.77 14.05
C GLN A 171 20.37 11.28 12.70
N THR A 172 19.50 11.51 11.70
CA THR A 172 19.91 11.96 10.37
C THR A 172 20.49 13.37 10.43
N THR A 173 21.76 13.53 10.07
CA THR A 173 22.43 14.83 10.04
C THR A 173 22.46 15.45 8.65
N HIS A 174 22.34 14.63 7.60
CA HIS A 174 22.34 15.08 6.20
C HIS A 174 21.28 14.33 5.40
N LEU A 175 20.59 15.01 4.49
CA LEU A 175 19.96 14.34 3.35
C LEU A 175 20.34 14.98 2.03
N VAL A 176 20.70 14.09 1.13
CA VAL A 176 21.19 14.42 -0.19
C VAL A 176 20.02 14.24 -1.14
N VAL A 177 19.75 15.29 -1.91
CA VAL A 177 18.57 15.38 -2.76
C VAL A 177 19.07 15.51 -4.18
N GLY A 178 18.89 14.45 -4.97
CA GLY A 178 19.10 14.52 -6.41
C GLY A 178 17.87 15.03 -7.15
N ASP A 179 17.95 15.01 -8.48
CA ASP A 179 16.91 15.47 -9.38
C ASP A 179 15.55 14.84 -9.08
N GLN A 180 14.53 15.69 -9.02
CA GLN A 180 13.18 15.28 -8.67
C GLN A 180 12.35 15.21 -9.94
N ASP A 181 12.18 14.00 -10.47
CA ASP A 181 11.21 13.78 -11.53
C ASP A 181 9.79 14.01 -10.99
N LEU A 182 9.20 15.15 -11.36
CA LEU A 182 7.85 15.59 -10.99
C LEU A 182 6.79 14.52 -11.34
N LYS A 183 7.05 13.65 -12.32
CA LYS A 183 6.16 12.54 -12.71
C LYS A 183 6.01 11.47 -11.62
N VAL A 184 6.97 11.37 -10.69
CA VAL A 184 7.00 10.32 -9.65
C VAL A 184 6.34 10.78 -8.33
N LEU A 185 6.06 12.08 -8.19
CA LEU A 185 5.70 12.68 -6.90
C LEU A 185 4.20 12.72 -6.58
N ALA A 186 3.35 12.05 -7.34
CA ALA A 186 1.90 11.98 -7.10
C ALA A 186 1.25 13.38 -6.89
N GLY A 187 1.73 14.39 -7.63
CA GLY A 187 1.24 15.77 -7.53
C GLY A 187 1.94 16.65 -6.48
N HIS A 188 2.91 16.14 -5.73
CA HIS A 188 3.71 16.94 -4.79
C HIS A 188 4.98 17.49 -5.44
N THR A 189 5.47 18.64 -4.95
CA THR A 189 6.75 19.23 -5.39
C THR A 189 7.98 18.64 -4.69
N LYS A 190 7.77 17.82 -3.65
CA LYS A 190 8.82 17.27 -2.77
C LYS A 190 8.56 15.81 -2.43
N SER A 191 9.62 14.99 -2.35
CA SER A 191 9.51 13.59 -1.91
C SER A 191 9.03 13.44 -0.46
N SER A 192 8.44 12.30 -0.09
CA SER A 192 8.01 12.03 1.29
C SER A 192 9.16 12.13 2.30
N LYS A 193 10.39 11.79 1.90
CA LYS A 193 11.59 11.94 2.76
C LYS A 193 11.96 13.41 2.96
N HIS A 194 11.79 14.23 1.93
CA HIS A 194 11.99 15.67 2.01
C HIS A 194 10.99 16.30 2.98
N ARG A 195 9.69 16.01 2.82
CA ARG A 195 8.64 16.54 3.71
C ARG A 195 8.88 16.11 5.16
N LYS A 196 9.22 14.83 5.38
CA LYS A 196 9.56 14.31 6.71
C LYS A 196 10.77 15.02 7.35
N ALA A 197 11.78 15.37 6.55
CA ALA A 197 12.92 16.13 7.04
C ALA A 197 12.52 17.56 7.44
N GLU A 198 11.68 18.24 6.64
CA GLU A 198 11.14 19.57 6.93
C GLU A 198 10.24 19.57 8.19
N ASP A 199 9.39 18.56 8.36
CA ASP A 199 8.55 18.39 9.55
C ASP A 199 9.42 18.24 10.82
N MET A 200 10.50 17.45 10.74
CA MET A 200 11.43 17.26 11.86
C MET A 200 12.22 18.54 12.20
N GLN A 201 12.57 19.34 11.19
CA GLN A 201 13.20 20.67 11.40
C GLN A 201 12.24 21.63 12.11
N SER A 202 10.99 21.69 11.64
CA SER A 202 9.94 22.54 12.21
C SER A 202 9.65 22.19 13.67
N ALA A 203 9.80 20.92 14.03
CA ALA A 203 9.69 20.42 15.40
C ALA A 203 10.93 20.69 16.29
N GLY A 204 11.92 21.43 15.81
CA GLY A 204 13.12 21.80 16.58
C GLY A 204 14.10 20.65 16.79
N HIS A 205 14.02 19.57 16.00
CA HIS A 205 14.90 18.40 16.13
C HIS A 205 16.29 18.58 15.46
N TRP A 206 16.74 19.83 15.29
CA TRP A 206 18.10 20.27 14.93
C TRP A 206 18.54 20.22 13.44
N GLY A 207 19.62 20.97 13.17
CA GLY A 207 19.99 21.65 11.92
C GLY A 207 20.53 20.82 10.75
N TRP A 208 20.45 21.41 9.56
CA TRP A 208 20.66 20.72 8.30
C TRP A 208 21.39 21.58 7.25
N SER A 209 22.16 20.94 6.37
CA SER A 209 22.67 21.52 5.11
C SER A 209 22.06 20.74 3.95
N VAL A 210 21.14 21.36 3.19
CA VAL A 210 20.60 20.75 1.96
C VAL A 210 21.63 20.93 0.87
N ARG A 211 22.32 19.85 0.51
CA ARG A 211 23.18 19.83 -0.66
C ARG A 211 22.38 19.22 -1.81
N HIS A 212 22.04 20.09 -2.76
CA HIS A 212 21.57 19.70 -4.08
C HIS A 212 22.78 19.20 -4.85
N VAL A 213 22.65 18.03 -5.48
CA VAL A 213 23.70 17.38 -6.26
C VAL A 213 23.13 16.97 -7.60
#